data_AF-A0A2Z5UY75-F1
#
_entry.id   AF-A0A2Z5UY75-F1
#
_cell.length_a   1.000
_cell.length_b   1.000
_cell.length_c   1.000
_cell.angle_alpha   90.00
_cell.angle_beta   90.00
_cell.angle_gamma   90.00
#
_symmetry.space_group_name_H-M   'P 1'
#
loop_
_entity.id
_entity.type
_entity.pdbx_description
1 polymer ?
#
loop_
_entity_poly.entity_id
_entity_poly.type
_entity_poly.pdbx_seq_one_letter_code
_entity_poly.pdbx_strand_id
1 'polypeptide(L)'
;MDTIAAGRALRQNEMARRLGSYAVTLLLIAGATLAGLLIADRWGNAPVALLYIPPVLVAAVSCGQWPAIIAATLSTLTYNFYFTEPYRTFVIHSPADIVTVAALFLVAMVTSRLAASLREQSRRADAHAARNATIAGLARRLLSCTDEQAIADVAVHELARLFGGHAVLVVGREAPQIVAATPAGVALGPSDLGAAALTLDTGEPSGRGVSRRDPADWQFHPIAADHAVLAAVGLAREDGLPPVAPNQHQLLGNLLDQVALALERARLEGEARDVAALRERDRLRAALLMSIGEDVKPRLNAIAAAARALRRAEGGDKALAATVAAETAQLDRYVDSLVDLSPGAAQEPLVIGSLAIDLHHRSVRRDGETVHLTPKEYAVLAELAKHAGRVLTHAHLLRSVWGPAQQDHIDYLRVAVRSLRQKLEHDPARPALIINEPAVGYRLVAG
;
A
#
# COMPACT_ATOMS: atom_id res chain seq x y z
N MET A 1 35.42 0.46 1.85
CA MET A 1 36.53 0.62 0.90
C MET A 1 36.27 -0.06 -0.45
N ASP A 2 35.27 -0.94 -0.58
CA ASP A 2 35.01 -1.71 -1.81
C ASP A 2 34.31 -0.95 -2.94
N THR A 3 33.56 0.11 -2.65
CA THR A 3 32.88 0.93 -3.66
C THR A 3 33.83 1.76 -4.53
N ILE A 4 34.98 2.19 -3.97
CA ILE A 4 36.00 2.96 -4.70
C ILE A 4 36.84 2.04 -5.61
N ALA A 5 37.03 0.78 -5.23
CA ALA A 5 37.73 -0.22 -6.03
C ALA A 5 36.87 -0.67 -7.23
N ALA A 6 35.57 -0.92 -7.01
CA ALA A 6 34.63 -1.27 -8.07
C ALA A 6 34.47 -0.13 -9.11
N GLY A 7 34.42 1.12 -8.66
CA GLY A 7 34.38 2.30 -9.55
C GLY A 7 35.65 2.49 -10.39
N ARG A 8 36.82 2.09 -9.87
CA ARG A 8 38.10 2.12 -10.62
C ARG A 8 38.17 1.01 -11.68
N ALA A 9 37.71 -0.20 -11.37
CA ALA A 9 37.69 -1.31 -12.31
C ALA A 9 36.73 -1.05 -13.50
N LEU A 10 35.55 -0.47 -13.24
CA LEU A 10 34.61 -0.06 -14.28
C LEU A 10 35.18 1.04 -15.19
N ARG A 11 35.85 2.05 -14.61
CA ARG A 11 36.51 3.13 -15.39
C ARG A 11 37.69 2.61 -16.22
N GLN A 12 38.49 1.69 -15.70
CA GLN A 12 39.59 1.06 -16.46
C GLN A 12 39.07 0.26 -17.64
N ASN A 13 37.99 -0.51 -17.46
CA ASN A 13 37.40 -1.31 -18.53
C ASN A 13 36.79 -0.41 -19.62
N GLU A 14 36.20 0.72 -19.23
CA GLU A 14 35.69 1.72 -20.18
C GLU A 14 36.80 2.41 -20.96
N MET A 15 37.93 2.74 -20.32
CA MET A 15 39.11 3.29 -20.98
C MET A 15 39.75 2.30 -21.96
N ALA A 16 39.95 1.04 -21.55
CA ALA A 16 40.51 -0.01 -22.40
C ALA A 16 39.63 -0.25 -23.63
N ARG A 17 38.30 -0.29 -23.45
CA ARG A 17 37.35 -0.43 -24.57
C ARG A 17 37.43 0.76 -25.53
N ARG A 18 37.56 2.00 -25.02
CA ARG A 18 37.75 3.21 -25.83
C ARG A 18 39.05 3.19 -26.62
N LEU A 19 40.17 2.82 -25.99
CA LEU A 19 41.47 2.69 -26.66
C LEU A 19 41.45 1.64 -27.77
N GLY A 20 40.83 0.48 -27.53
CA GLY A 20 40.64 -0.55 -28.55
C GLY A 20 39.83 -0.05 -29.75
N SER A 21 38.83 0.81 -29.52
CA SER A 21 37.99 1.35 -30.60
C SER A 21 38.75 2.33 -31.51
N TYR A 22 39.63 3.16 -30.95
CA TYR A 22 40.53 4.02 -31.75
C TYR A 22 41.53 3.20 -32.59
N ALA A 23 42.09 2.12 -32.02
CA ALA A 23 43.02 1.26 -32.74
C ALA A 23 42.38 0.54 -33.94
N VAL A 24 41.16 0.01 -33.76
CA VAL A 24 40.39 -0.61 -34.86
C VAL A 24 40.08 0.40 -35.97
N THR A 25 39.70 1.61 -35.59
CA THR A 25 39.42 2.70 -36.54
C THR A 25 40.64 3.05 -37.38
N LEU A 26 41.80 3.21 -36.75
CA LEU A 26 43.07 3.48 -37.44
C LEU A 26 43.45 2.35 -38.40
N LEU A 27 43.27 1.09 -37.99
CA LEU A 27 43.59 -0.08 -38.80
C LEU A 27 42.68 -0.16 -40.04
N LEU A 28 41.39 0.14 -39.90
CA LEU A 28 40.45 0.17 -41.03
C LEU A 28 40.79 1.27 -42.03
N ILE A 29 41.19 2.46 -41.55
CA ILE A 29 41.63 3.55 -42.43
C ILE A 29 42.91 3.17 -43.16
N ALA A 30 43.90 2.60 -42.46
CA ALA A 30 45.13 2.12 -43.08
C ALA A 30 44.87 1.03 -44.13
N GLY A 31 43.95 0.10 -43.85
CA GLY A 31 43.52 -0.92 -44.80
C GLY A 31 42.83 -0.34 -46.04
N ALA A 32 41.94 0.64 -45.85
CA ALA A 32 41.31 1.36 -46.95
C ALA A 32 42.35 2.10 -47.82
N THR A 33 43.33 2.76 -47.20
CA THR A 33 44.42 3.42 -47.93
C THR A 33 45.28 2.43 -48.70
N LEU A 34 45.65 1.29 -48.10
CA LEU A 34 46.46 0.26 -48.77
C LEU A 34 45.73 -0.34 -49.98
N ALA A 35 44.46 -0.68 -49.82
CA ALA A 35 43.63 -1.17 -50.93
C ALA A 35 43.42 -0.09 -52.01
N GLY A 36 43.28 1.18 -51.61
CA GLY A 36 43.26 2.31 -52.54
C GLY A 36 44.53 2.41 -53.39
N LEU A 37 45.71 2.29 -52.77
CA LEU A 37 47.00 2.34 -53.48
C LEU A 37 47.16 1.20 -54.51
N LEU A 38 46.59 0.03 -54.24
CA LEU A 38 46.65 -1.13 -55.14
C LEU A 38 45.68 -1.03 -56.32
N ILE A 39 44.57 -0.28 -56.16
CA ILE A 39 43.47 -0.21 -57.14
C ILE A 39 43.53 1.08 -57.98
N ALA A 40 44.08 2.17 -57.43
CA ALA A 40 44.06 3.50 -58.04
C ALA A 40 44.66 3.52 -59.45
N ASP A 41 45.80 2.86 -59.67
CA ASP A 41 46.48 2.80 -60.98
C ASP A 41 45.61 2.18 -62.09
N ARG A 42 44.59 1.41 -61.69
CA ARG A 42 43.86 0.52 -62.58
C ARG A 42 42.40 0.96 -62.79
N TRP A 43 41.83 1.73 -61.87
CA TRP A 43 40.42 2.17 -61.87
C TRP A 43 40.23 3.69 -61.66
N GLY A 44 41.33 4.44 -61.42
CA GLY A 44 41.30 5.88 -61.14
C GLY A 44 40.93 6.22 -59.69
N ASN A 45 40.99 7.50 -59.34
CA ASN A 45 40.91 7.99 -57.96
C ASN A 45 39.47 8.21 -57.44
N ALA A 46 38.48 8.30 -58.32
CA ALA A 46 37.08 8.53 -57.94
C ALA A 46 36.44 7.32 -57.20
N PRO A 47 36.61 6.06 -57.65
CA PRO A 47 36.10 4.89 -56.92
C PRO A 47 36.80 4.67 -55.56
N VAL A 48 38.05 5.12 -55.41
CA VAL A 48 38.83 4.97 -54.16
C VAL A 48 38.22 5.79 -53.02
N ALA A 49 37.53 6.90 -53.30
CA ALA A 49 36.83 7.69 -52.28
C ALA A 49 35.77 6.88 -51.51
N LEU A 50 35.08 5.97 -52.19
CA LEU A 50 34.03 5.12 -51.60
C LEU A 50 34.61 4.15 -50.56
N LEU A 51 35.89 3.78 -50.68
CA LEU A 51 36.57 2.85 -49.78
C LEU A 51 36.80 3.44 -48.38
N TYR A 52 36.72 4.76 -48.23
CA TYR A 52 36.84 5.47 -46.95
C TYR A 52 35.50 5.61 -46.20
N ILE A 53 34.36 5.28 -46.82
CA ILE A 53 33.05 5.31 -46.16
C ILE A 53 32.92 4.22 -45.07
N PRO A 54 33.28 2.94 -45.31
CA PRO A 54 33.13 1.89 -44.30
C PRO A 54 33.93 2.13 -43.01
N PRO A 55 35.21 2.55 -43.02
CA PRO A 55 35.94 2.89 -41.80
C PRO A 55 35.25 3.97 -40.96
N VAL A 56 34.72 5.01 -41.61
CA VAL A 56 34.00 6.11 -40.93
C VAL A 56 32.68 5.61 -40.34
N LEU A 57 31.93 4.79 -41.08
CA LEU A 57 30.68 4.21 -40.61
C LEU A 57 30.90 3.27 -39.41
N VAL A 58 31.90 2.39 -39.48
CA VAL A 58 32.25 1.48 -38.39
C VAL A 58 32.68 2.27 -37.15
N ALA A 59 33.52 3.29 -37.30
CA ALA A 59 33.93 4.16 -36.20
C ALA A 59 32.71 4.89 -35.56
N ALA A 60 31.78 5.35 -36.38
CA ALA A 60 30.58 6.04 -35.91
C ALA A 60 29.63 5.13 -35.12
N VAL A 61 29.41 3.89 -35.57
CA VAL A 61 28.53 2.93 -34.90
C VAL A 61 29.16 2.35 -33.64
N SER A 62 30.45 1.99 -33.69
CA SER A 62 31.08 1.20 -32.63
C SER A 62 31.83 2.03 -31.57
N CYS A 63 32.28 3.25 -31.90
CA CYS A 63 33.27 3.97 -31.08
C CYS A 63 32.73 5.29 -30.49
N GLY A 64 31.67 5.87 -31.03
CA GLY A 64 31.05 7.12 -30.55
C GLY A 64 31.55 8.40 -31.25
N GLN A 65 31.10 9.57 -30.78
CA GLN A 65 31.23 10.84 -31.53
C GLN A 65 32.68 11.27 -31.84
N TRP A 66 33.60 11.19 -30.88
CA TRP A 66 34.97 11.67 -31.04
C TRP A 66 35.82 10.76 -31.95
N PRO A 67 35.80 9.43 -31.79
CA PRO A 67 36.43 8.52 -32.76
C PRO A 67 35.88 8.68 -34.19
N ALA A 68 34.59 8.92 -34.36
CA ALA A 68 33.99 9.12 -35.68
C ALA A 68 34.48 10.40 -36.36
N ILE A 69 34.58 11.49 -35.60
CA ILE A 69 35.13 12.76 -36.10
C ILE A 69 36.60 12.59 -36.46
N ILE A 70 37.39 11.93 -35.61
CA ILE A 70 38.81 11.63 -35.88
C ILE A 70 38.94 10.74 -37.12
N ALA A 71 38.10 9.72 -37.26
CA ALA A 71 38.07 8.83 -38.42
C ALA A 71 37.77 9.58 -39.71
N ALA A 72 36.74 10.43 -39.72
CA ALA A 72 36.36 11.21 -40.88
C ALA A 72 37.48 12.19 -41.27
N THR A 73 38.04 12.89 -40.28
CA THR A 73 39.13 13.85 -40.50
C THR A 73 40.38 13.15 -41.05
N LEU A 74 40.77 12.02 -40.46
CA LEU A 74 41.95 11.27 -40.88
C LEU A 74 41.74 10.63 -42.26
N SER A 75 40.57 10.06 -42.52
CA SER A 75 40.20 9.54 -43.84
C SER A 75 40.24 10.61 -44.93
N THR A 76 39.68 11.80 -44.64
CA THR A 76 39.74 12.95 -45.57
C THR A 76 41.17 13.40 -45.82
N LEU A 77 41.99 13.56 -44.77
CA LEU A 77 43.38 13.97 -44.91
C LEU A 77 44.21 12.93 -45.69
N THR A 78 43.98 11.65 -45.44
CA THR A 78 44.72 10.56 -46.08
C THR A 78 44.30 10.40 -47.54
N TYR A 79 43.01 10.53 -47.84
CA TYR A 79 42.51 10.54 -49.21
C TYR A 79 43.09 11.70 -50.01
N ASN A 80 43.01 12.92 -49.48
CA ASN A 80 43.53 14.12 -50.12
C ASN A 80 45.05 14.02 -50.37
N PHE A 81 45.81 13.51 -49.40
CA PHE A 81 47.26 13.40 -49.52
C PHE A 81 47.71 12.38 -50.57
N TYR A 82 47.03 11.24 -50.70
CA TYR A 82 47.47 10.15 -51.58
C TYR A 82 46.81 10.13 -52.96
N PHE A 83 45.58 10.60 -53.10
CA PHE A 83 44.75 10.36 -54.29
C PHE A 83 44.23 11.62 -54.98
N THR A 84 44.39 12.80 -54.38
CA THR A 84 44.01 14.09 -55.00
C THR A 84 45.24 14.75 -55.64
N GLU A 85 45.09 15.29 -56.86
CA GLU A 85 46.15 16.04 -57.53
C GLU A 85 46.17 17.52 -57.08
N PRO A 86 47.35 18.11 -56.78
CA PRO A 86 48.69 17.52 -56.82
C PRO A 86 48.93 16.52 -55.67
N TYR A 87 49.53 15.37 -55.98
CA TYR A 87 49.76 14.34 -54.97
C TYR A 87 50.70 14.83 -53.86
N ARG A 88 50.48 14.32 -52.64
CA ARG A 88 51.28 14.61 -51.43
C ARG A 88 51.19 16.06 -50.97
N THR A 89 50.14 16.78 -51.38
CA THR A 89 49.78 18.08 -50.80
C THR A 89 48.43 18.01 -50.11
N PHE A 90 48.17 18.97 -49.23
CA PHE A 90 46.85 19.14 -48.62
C PHE A 90 46.00 20.19 -49.36
N VAL A 91 46.49 20.74 -50.47
CA VAL A 91 45.81 21.81 -51.22
C VAL A 91 44.81 21.20 -52.20
N ILE A 92 43.53 21.54 -52.01
CA ILE A 92 42.41 21.06 -52.83
C ILE A 92 42.18 22.06 -53.97
N HIS A 93 42.36 21.63 -55.22
CA HIS A 93 42.16 22.49 -56.39
C HIS A 93 40.91 22.12 -57.21
N SER A 94 40.40 20.90 -57.10
CA SER A 94 39.25 20.42 -57.86
C SER A 94 37.93 20.59 -57.09
N PRO A 95 36.85 21.08 -57.74
CA PRO A 95 35.52 21.13 -57.15
C PRO A 95 34.98 19.74 -56.72
N ALA A 96 35.41 18.66 -57.38
CA ALA A 96 34.96 17.30 -57.06
C ALA A 96 35.48 16.81 -55.69
N ASP A 97 36.69 17.21 -55.30
CA ASP A 97 37.28 16.83 -54.02
C ASP A 97 36.60 17.55 -52.85
N ILE A 98 36.18 18.81 -53.07
CA ILE A 98 35.38 19.57 -52.10
C ILE A 98 34.06 18.85 -51.81
N VAL A 99 33.41 18.26 -52.82
CA VAL A 99 32.17 17.49 -52.65
C VAL A 99 32.42 16.22 -51.84
N THR A 100 33.53 15.52 -52.05
CA THR A 100 33.91 14.33 -51.28
C THR A 100 34.15 14.66 -49.80
N VAL A 101 34.87 15.75 -49.51
CA VAL A 101 35.09 16.24 -48.15
C VAL A 101 33.75 16.60 -47.48
N ALA A 102 32.90 17.35 -48.18
CA ALA A 102 31.58 17.73 -47.68
C ALA A 102 30.69 16.50 -47.41
N ALA A 103 30.71 15.49 -48.30
CA ALA A 103 29.95 14.26 -48.14
C ALA A 103 30.45 13.44 -46.93
N LEU A 104 31.76 13.29 -46.75
CA LEU A 104 32.34 12.59 -45.58
C LEU A 104 31.99 13.32 -44.27
N PHE A 105 32.03 14.65 -44.27
CA PHE A 105 31.67 15.45 -43.09
C PHE A 105 30.17 15.36 -42.75
N LEU A 106 29.31 15.35 -43.78
CA LEU A 106 27.86 15.17 -43.62
C LEU A 106 27.52 13.79 -43.07
N VAL A 107 28.17 12.73 -43.57
CA VAL A 107 28.03 11.37 -43.03
C VAL A 107 28.47 11.31 -41.56
N ALA A 108 29.59 11.96 -41.20
CA ALA A 108 30.06 12.03 -39.82
C ALA A 108 29.07 12.79 -38.90
N MET A 109 28.48 13.90 -39.36
CA MET A 109 27.51 14.68 -38.58
C MET A 109 26.20 13.91 -38.35
N VAL A 110 25.64 13.31 -39.41
CA VAL A 110 24.39 12.54 -39.34
C VAL A 110 24.55 11.34 -38.40
N THR A 111 25.67 10.62 -38.52
CA THR A 111 25.94 9.47 -37.65
C THR A 111 26.20 9.89 -36.19
N SER A 112 26.84 11.03 -35.94
CA SER A 112 27.00 11.59 -34.58
C SER A 112 25.66 11.93 -33.92
N ARG A 113 24.69 12.48 -34.67
CA ARG A 113 23.34 12.76 -34.13
C ARG A 113 22.57 11.50 -33.80
N LEU A 114 22.63 10.49 -34.66
CA LEU A 114 21.98 9.19 -34.42
C LEU A 114 22.59 8.48 -33.20
N ALA A 115 23.91 8.49 -33.07
CA ALA A 115 24.60 7.90 -31.91
C ALA A 115 24.28 8.65 -30.60
N ALA A 116 24.17 9.98 -30.63
CA ALA A 116 23.76 10.78 -29.47
C ALA A 116 22.31 10.48 -29.07
N SER A 117 21.41 10.36 -30.05
CA SER A 117 19.99 10.03 -29.83
C SER A 117 19.81 8.65 -29.19
N LEU A 118 20.50 7.61 -29.69
CA LEU A 118 20.40 6.26 -29.13
C LEU A 118 20.90 6.18 -27.68
N ARG A 119 21.97 6.92 -27.34
CA ARG A 119 22.50 6.97 -25.97
C ARG A 119 21.56 7.70 -25.02
N GLU A 120 20.94 8.78 -25.47
CA GLU A 120 19.95 9.52 -24.69
C GLU A 120 18.68 8.68 -24.46
N GLN A 121 18.26 7.90 -25.47
CA GLN A 121 17.15 6.97 -25.35
C GLN A 121 17.45 5.84 -24.34
N SER A 122 18.66 5.27 -24.36
CA SER A 122 19.10 4.29 -23.36
C SER A 122 19.10 4.87 -21.95
N ARG A 123 19.67 6.07 -21.75
CA ARG A 123 19.69 6.72 -20.43
C ARG A 123 18.29 6.99 -19.88
N ARG A 124 17.35 7.39 -20.74
CA ARG A 124 15.94 7.57 -20.35
C ARG A 124 15.31 6.25 -19.97
N ALA A 125 15.51 5.19 -20.77
CA ALA A 125 15.03 3.85 -20.46
C ALA A 125 15.58 3.32 -19.13
N ASP A 126 16.87 3.50 -18.87
CA ASP A 126 17.54 3.08 -17.63
C ASP A 126 16.99 3.84 -16.41
N ALA A 127 16.76 5.16 -16.53
CA ALA A 127 16.16 5.97 -15.48
C ALA A 127 14.71 5.55 -15.17
N HIS A 128 13.93 5.21 -16.20
CA HIS A 128 12.58 4.66 -16.04
C HIS A 128 12.61 3.28 -15.36
N ALA A 129 13.52 2.39 -15.77
CA ALA A 129 13.67 1.06 -15.17
C ALA A 129 14.06 1.14 -13.68
N ALA A 130 14.99 2.03 -13.33
CA ALA A 130 15.41 2.23 -11.94
C ALA A 130 14.26 2.73 -11.03
N ARG A 131 13.41 3.63 -11.54
CA ARG A 131 12.22 4.10 -10.80
C ARG A 131 11.22 2.98 -10.56
N ASN A 132 10.90 2.20 -11.60
CA ASN A 132 9.97 1.08 -11.47
C ASN A 132 10.52 0.00 -10.52
N ALA A 133 11.82 -0.25 -10.55
CA ALA A 133 12.48 -1.16 -9.60
C ALA A 133 12.37 -0.67 -8.15
N THR A 134 12.43 0.64 -7.92
CA THR A 134 12.26 1.24 -6.57
C THR A 134 10.84 1.04 -6.05
N ILE A 135 9.82 1.32 -6.88
CA ILE A 135 8.41 1.12 -6.54
C ILE A 135 8.12 -0.37 -6.28
N ALA A 136 8.57 -1.25 -7.18
CA ALA A 136 8.40 -2.70 -7.02
C ALA A 136 9.14 -3.26 -5.79
N GLY A 137 10.29 -2.68 -5.45
CA GLY A 137 11.06 -3.03 -4.26
C GLY A 137 10.30 -2.71 -2.96
N LEU A 138 9.72 -1.51 -2.87
CA LEU A 138 8.87 -1.14 -1.72
C LEU A 138 7.64 -2.05 -1.65
N ALA A 139 6.90 -2.20 -2.75
CA ALA A 139 5.70 -3.05 -2.80
C ALA A 139 5.99 -4.47 -2.30
N ARG A 140 7.11 -5.08 -2.73
CA ARG A 140 7.49 -6.42 -2.28
C ARG A 140 7.80 -6.50 -0.78
N ARG A 141 8.40 -5.47 -0.18
CA ARG A 141 8.63 -5.41 1.28
C ARG A 141 7.31 -5.26 2.04
N LEU A 142 6.43 -4.39 1.55
CA LEU A 142 5.09 -4.19 2.13
C LEU A 142 4.24 -5.47 2.08
N LEU A 143 4.36 -6.27 1.02
CA LEU A 143 3.63 -7.55 0.92
C LEU A 143 3.96 -8.52 2.06
N SER A 144 5.17 -8.48 2.61
CA SER A 144 5.60 -9.35 3.71
C SER A 144 5.14 -8.90 5.10
N CYS A 145 4.59 -7.69 5.21
CA CYS A 145 4.10 -7.15 6.47
C CYS A 145 2.66 -7.61 6.72
N THR A 146 2.37 -8.02 7.96
CA THR A 146 1.07 -8.59 8.37
C THR A 146 0.20 -7.64 9.20
N ASP A 147 0.78 -6.58 9.75
CA ASP A 147 0.10 -5.59 10.58
C ASP A 147 0.43 -4.15 10.11
N GLU A 148 -0.39 -3.20 10.57
CA GLU A 148 -0.26 -1.78 10.21
C GLU A 148 1.05 -1.18 10.74
N GLN A 149 1.55 -1.64 11.89
CA GLN A 149 2.77 -1.14 12.52
C GLN A 149 4.02 -1.48 11.69
N ALA A 150 4.15 -2.73 11.26
CA ALA A 150 5.26 -3.18 10.42
C ALA A 150 5.26 -2.48 9.06
N ILE A 151 4.07 -2.23 8.49
CA ILE A 151 3.93 -1.43 7.26
C ILE A 151 4.41 -0.01 7.49
N ALA A 152 4.00 0.62 8.59
CA ALA A 152 4.40 1.97 8.93
C ALA A 152 5.92 2.08 9.13
N ASP A 153 6.53 1.14 9.85
CA ASP A 153 7.98 1.09 10.10
C ASP A 153 8.77 0.94 8.79
N VAL A 154 8.37 0.01 7.92
CA VAL A 154 9.00 -0.16 6.60
C VAL A 154 8.82 1.10 5.76
N ALA A 155 7.63 1.70 5.74
CA ALA A 155 7.34 2.89 4.95
C ALA A 155 8.23 4.07 5.38
N VAL A 156 8.28 4.41 6.67
CA VAL A 156 9.10 5.55 7.14
C VAL A 156 10.59 5.31 6.91
N HIS A 157 11.07 4.07 7.08
CA HIS A 157 12.48 3.76 6.87
C HIS A 157 12.89 3.88 5.40
N GLU A 158 12.04 3.40 4.50
CA GLU A 158 12.24 3.47 3.05
C GLU A 158 12.15 4.92 2.54
N LEU A 159 11.17 5.69 3.00
CA LEU A 159 10.98 7.08 2.62
C LEU A 159 12.13 7.96 3.15
N ALA A 160 12.55 7.80 4.41
CA ALA A 160 13.71 8.50 4.95
C ALA A 160 14.98 8.21 4.14
N ARG A 161 15.18 6.95 3.71
CA ARG A 161 16.34 6.56 2.89
C ARG A 161 16.28 7.14 1.46
N LEU A 162 15.10 7.18 0.84
CA LEU A 162 14.94 7.63 -0.55
C LEU A 162 14.94 9.15 -0.71
N PHE A 163 14.33 9.87 0.24
CA PHE A 163 14.24 11.32 0.22
C PHE A 163 15.33 12.01 1.04
N GLY A 164 16.10 11.25 1.83
CA GLY A 164 17.27 11.70 2.55
C GLY A 164 16.89 12.63 3.70
N GLY A 165 16.64 12.07 4.88
CA GLY A 165 16.33 12.85 6.07
C GLY A 165 15.53 12.05 7.09
N HIS A 166 14.51 12.67 7.65
CA HIS A 166 13.62 12.06 8.63
C HIS A 166 12.24 11.83 8.02
N ALA A 167 11.59 10.75 8.44
CA ALA A 167 10.22 10.43 8.06
C ALA A 167 9.41 10.01 9.29
N VAL A 168 8.16 10.44 9.34
CA VAL A 168 7.20 10.03 10.36
C VAL A 168 5.89 9.64 9.70
N LEU A 169 5.18 8.68 10.26
CA LEU A 169 3.83 8.32 9.85
C LEU A 169 2.88 8.59 11.01
N VAL A 170 1.84 9.37 10.74
CA VAL A 170 0.90 9.90 11.72
C VAL A 170 -0.51 9.48 11.37
N VAL A 171 -1.28 9.06 12.37
CA VAL A 171 -2.70 8.69 12.23
C VAL A 171 -3.54 9.46 13.24
N GLY A 172 -4.86 9.50 13.02
CA GLY A 172 -5.82 10.15 13.92
C GLY A 172 -6.07 11.61 13.58
N ARG A 173 -7.26 11.90 13.02
CA ARG A 173 -7.65 13.25 12.57
C ARG A 173 -7.75 14.28 13.69
N GLU A 174 -8.38 13.93 14.81
CA GLU A 174 -8.59 14.86 15.93
C GLU A 174 -7.36 14.99 16.84
N ALA A 175 -6.61 13.91 16.99
CA ALA A 175 -5.39 13.85 17.81
C ALA A 175 -4.32 13.08 17.03
N PRO A 176 -3.46 13.78 16.26
CA PRO A 176 -2.42 13.14 15.45
C PRO A 176 -1.42 12.42 16.35
N GLN A 177 -1.28 11.11 16.14
CA GLN A 177 -0.35 10.25 16.87
C GLN A 177 0.66 9.63 15.90
N ILE A 178 1.92 9.63 16.31
CA ILE A 178 3.01 9.03 15.55
C ILE A 178 2.91 7.51 15.71
N VAL A 179 2.73 6.81 14.59
CA VAL A 179 2.73 5.33 14.52
C VAL A 179 4.15 4.83 14.35
N ALA A 180 4.90 5.43 13.44
CA ALA A 180 6.28 5.07 13.14
C ALA A 180 7.12 6.32 12.84
N ALA A 181 8.41 6.25 13.14
CA ALA A 181 9.35 7.34 12.89
C ALA A 181 10.74 6.79 12.55
N THR A 182 11.43 7.48 11.64
CA THR A 182 12.85 7.27 11.35
C THR A 182 13.53 8.64 11.30
N PRO A 183 14.53 8.91 12.18
CA PRO A 183 15.02 8.07 13.26
C PRO A 183 13.95 7.84 14.35
N ALA A 184 14.12 6.78 15.15
CA ALA A 184 13.23 6.51 16.26
C ALA A 184 13.30 7.62 17.31
N GLY A 185 12.17 7.97 17.93
CA GLY A 185 12.09 8.99 18.99
C GLY A 185 11.97 10.44 18.51
N VAL A 186 11.70 10.67 17.22
CA VAL A 186 11.35 12.01 16.71
C VAL A 186 10.09 12.53 17.40
N ALA A 187 10.15 13.77 17.88
CA ALA A 187 9.02 14.49 18.42
C ALA A 187 8.58 15.59 17.45
N LEU A 188 7.27 15.71 17.22
CA LEU A 188 6.68 16.76 16.40
C LEU A 188 6.32 17.97 17.27
N GLY A 189 6.68 19.17 16.82
CA GLY A 189 6.29 20.40 17.49
C GLY A 189 4.80 20.72 17.30
N PRO A 190 4.24 21.71 18.03
CA PRO A 190 2.83 22.10 17.88
C PRO A 190 2.44 22.51 16.46
N SER A 191 3.34 23.21 15.75
CA SER A 191 3.12 23.60 14.34
C SER A 191 3.13 22.39 13.40
N ASP A 192 4.00 21.41 13.64
CA ASP A 192 4.06 20.18 12.83
C ASP A 192 2.83 19.30 13.07
N LEU A 193 2.37 19.19 14.32
CA LEU A 193 1.11 18.50 14.64
C LEU A 193 -0.09 19.19 13.98
N GLY A 194 -0.10 20.52 13.94
CA GLY A 194 -1.12 21.29 13.23
C GLY A 194 -1.12 21.01 11.72
N ALA A 195 0.05 20.95 11.10
CA ALA A 195 0.19 20.57 9.69
C ALA A 195 -0.24 19.11 9.44
N ALA A 196 0.19 18.17 10.29
CA ALA A 196 -0.23 16.77 10.21
C ALA A 196 -1.77 16.62 10.31
N ALA A 197 -2.40 17.29 11.27
CA ALA A 197 -3.86 17.31 11.42
C ALA A 197 -4.55 17.89 10.18
N LEU A 198 -4.04 19.01 9.65
CA LEU A 198 -4.58 19.64 8.45
C LEU A 198 -4.52 18.70 7.24
N THR A 199 -3.41 17.99 7.03
CA THR A 199 -3.28 17.01 5.97
C THR A 199 -4.21 15.81 6.16
N LEU A 200 -4.37 15.33 7.39
CA LEU A 200 -5.31 14.23 7.70
C LEU A 200 -6.77 14.63 7.43
N ASP A 201 -7.13 15.88 7.71
CA ASP A 201 -8.48 16.41 7.54
C ASP A 201 -8.80 16.72 6.06
N THR A 202 -7.93 17.50 5.41
CA THR A 202 -8.13 17.98 4.03
C THR A 202 -7.80 16.95 2.97
N GLY A 203 -6.90 16.01 3.26
CA GLY A 203 -6.32 15.13 2.24
C GLY A 203 -5.40 15.86 1.25
N GLU A 204 -4.91 17.05 1.61
CA GLU A 204 -3.94 17.80 0.82
C GLU A 204 -2.58 17.88 1.54
N PRO A 205 -1.46 17.96 0.80
CA PRO A 205 -0.15 18.19 1.40
C PRO A 205 -0.12 19.51 2.19
N SER A 206 0.66 19.57 3.28
CA SER A 206 0.82 20.77 4.10
C SER A 206 2.24 20.89 4.66
N GLY A 207 2.54 22.00 5.35
CA GLY A 207 3.82 22.21 5.99
C GLY A 207 4.88 22.82 5.07
N ARG A 208 6.14 22.56 5.42
CA ARG A 208 7.31 23.19 4.80
C ARG A 208 7.32 23.01 3.27
N GLY A 209 7.46 24.12 2.55
CA GLY A 209 7.61 24.13 1.09
C GLY A 209 6.30 23.97 0.30
N VAL A 210 5.17 23.68 0.95
CA VAL A 210 3.85 23.64 0.29
C VAL A 210 3.24 25.04 0.22
N SER A 211 3.23 25.75 1.34
CA SER A 211 2.72 27.13 1.43
C SER A 211 3.76 28.07 2.04
N ARG A 212 3.89 29.28 1.48
CA ARG A 212 4.88 30.29 1.93
C ARG A 212 4.69 30.77 3.37
N ARG A 213 3.57 30.44 4.02
CA ARG A 213 3.21 30.92 5.38
C ARG A 213 3.27 29.84 6.44
N ASP A 214 3.66 28.61 6.09
CA ASP A 214 3.59 27.49 7.03
C ASP A 214 4.83 27.47 7.93
N PRO A 215 4.70 27.64 9.26
CA PRO A 215 5.84 27.64 10.18
C PRO A 215 6.38 26.24 10.48
N ALA A 216 5.74 25.17 9.98
CA ALA A 216 6.14 23.79 10.23
C ALA A 216 7.56 23.49 9.70
N ASP A 217 8.28 22.64 10.45
CA ASP A 217 9.59 22.14 10.06
C ASP A 217 9.50 20.96 9.08
N TRP A 218 8.34 20.29 9.12
CA TRP A 218 8.02 19.10 8.36
C TRP A 218 7.11 19.41 7.17
N GLN A 219 7.26 18.62 6.10
CA GLN A 219 6.34 18.58 4.97
C GLN A 219 5.47 17.33 5.07
N PHE A 220 4.15 17.50 5.18
CA PHE A 220 3.20 16.39 5.31
C PHE A 220 2.50 16.08 3.98
N HIS A 221 2.32 14.80 3.70
CA HIS A 221 1.61 14.27 2.55
C HIS A 221 0.57 13.23 2.98
N PRO A 222 -0.62 13.24 2.38
CA PRO A 222 -1.68 12.30 2.72
C PRO A 222 -1.34 10.91 2.18
N ILE A 223 -1.68 9.88 2.95
CA ILE A 223 -1.78 8.49 2.52
C ILE A 223 -3.27 8.21 2.46
N ALA A 224 -3.84 8.29 1.26
CA ALA A 224 -5.27 8.17 1.02
C ALA A 224 -5.60 6.91 0.21
N ALA A 225 -6.67 6.24 0.61
CA ALA A 225 -7.38 5.27 -0.23
C ALA A 225 -8.58 5.96 -0.90
N ASP A 226 -9.27 5.25 -1.81
CA ASP A 226 -10.37 5.79 -2.63
C ASP A 226 -11.47 6.52 -1.83
N HIS A 227 -11.63 6.22 -0.54
CA HIS A 227 -12.73 6.73 0.29
C HIS A 227 -12.30 7.44 1.59
N ALA A 228 -11.02 7.45 1.94
CA ALA A 228 -10.55 8.06 3.18
C ALA A 228 -9.05 8.32 3.20
N VAL A 229 -8.65 9.37 3.93
CA VAL A 229 -7.25 9.56 4.34
C VAL A 229 -6.97 8.60 5.51
N LEU A 230 -6.08 7.64 5.28
CA LEU A 230 -5.73 6.62 6.26
C LEU A 230 -4.68 7.12 7.25
N ALA A 231 -3.68 7.84 6.74
CA ALA A 231 -2.56 8.37 7.49
C ALA A 231 -1.98 9.62 6.81
N ALA A 232 -1.07 10.31 7.48
CA ALA A 232 -0.23 11.34 6.89
C ALA A 232 1.23 10.97 7.10
N VAL A 233 2.05 11.08 6.06
CA VAL A 233 3.50 10.97 6.19
C VAL A 233 4.11 12.36 6.31
N GLY A 234 4.95 12.57 7.30
CA GLY A 234 5.81 13.75 7.42
C GLY A 234 7.21 13.44 6.92
N LEU A 235 7.79 14.32 6.13
CA LEU A 235 9.19 14.29 5.73
C LEU A 235 9.89 15.56 6.21
N ALA A 236 11.13 15.44 6.65
CA ALA A 236 11.96 16.58 7.03
C ALA A 236 13.42 16.34 6.63
N ARG A 237 14.16 17.44 6.40
CA ARG A 237 15.60 17.43 6.13
C ARG A 237 16.32 18.23 7.19
N GLU A 238 17.47 17.73 7.61
CA GLU A 238 18.36 18.43 8.56
C GLU A 238 18.86 19.77 7.98
N ASP A 239 18.99 19.86 6.66
CA ASP A 239 19.47 21.07 5.97
C ASP A 239 18.44 22.22 5.91
N GLY A 240 17.21 22.02 6.41
CA GLY A 240 16.13 23.03 6.38
C GLY A 240 15.52 23.31 5.00
N LEU A 241 16.05 22.71 3.93
CA LEU A 241 15.47 22.75 2.59
C LEU A 241 14.19 21.90 2.51
N PRO A 242 13.26 22.21 1.59
CA PRO A 242 12.11 21.35 1.33
C PRO A 242 12.56 19.89 1.08
N PRO A 243 11.96 18.91 1.77
CA PRO A 243 12.42 17.53 1.72
C PRO A 243 12.14 16.86 0.38
N VAL A 244 11.10 17.29 -0.33
CA VAL A 244 10.70 16.71 -1.62
C VAL A 244 10.92 17.74 -2.73
N ALA A 245 11.78 17.40 -3.70
CA ALA A 245 11.98 18.25 -4.87
C ALA A 245 10.81 18.11 -5.86
N PRO A 246 10.51 19.15 -6.69
CA PRO A 246 9.39 19.12 -7.62
C PRO A 246 9.37 17.93 -8.59
N ASN A 247 10.54 17.47 -9.02
CA ASN A 247 10.71 16.33 -9.91
C ASN A 247 10.52 14.96 -9.22
N GLN A 248 10.39 14.94 -7.88
CA GLN A 248 10.20 13.73 -7.08
C GLN A 248 8.75 13.56 -6.59
N HIS A 249 7.88 14.57 -6.73
CA HIS A 249 6.48 14.47 -6.28
C HIS A 249 5.74 13.28 -6.89
N GLN A 250 5.95 12.98 -8.18
CA GLN A 250 5.33 11.83 -8.83
C GLN A 250 5.83 10.50 -8.25
N LEU A 251 7.13 10.41 -7.92
CA LEU A 251 7.67 9.21 -7.28
C LEU A 251 7.11 9.05 -5.88
N LEU A 252 7.05 10.12 -5.09
CA LEU A 252 6.47 10.10 -3.76
C LEU A 252 5.01 9.65 -3.81
N GLY A 253 4.18 10.26 -4.66
CA GLY A 253 2.78 9.86 -4.84
C GLY A 253 2.62 8.37 -5.09
N ASN A 254 3.37 7.84 -6.08
CA ASN A 254 3.33 6.41 -6.39
C ASN A 254 3.76 5.52 -5.20
N LEU A 255 4.72 5.94 -4.39
CA LEU A 255 5.15 5.19 -3.19
C LEU A 255 4.07 5.26 -2.10
N LEU A 256 3.44 6.42 -1.90
CA LEU A 256 2.36 6.59 -0.94
C LEU A 256 1.11 5.80 -1.33
N ASP A 257 0.81 5.67 -2.63
CA ASP A 257 -0.27 4.81 -3.11
C ASP A 257 -0.02 3.34 -2.76
N GLN A 258 1.24 2.86 -2.86
CA GLN A 258 1.59 1.50 -2.43
C GLN A 258 1.47 1.32 -0.91
N VAL A 259 1.82 2.34 -0.12
CA VAL A 259 1.66 2.32 1.33
C VAL A 259 0.18 2.36 1.72
N ALA A 260 -0.63 3.18 1.05
CA ALA A 260 -2.07 3.26 1.25
C ALA A 260 -2.73 1.90 1.02
N LEU A 261 -2.44 1.27 -0.12
CA LEU A 261 -2.95 -0.05 -0.46
C LEU A 261 -2.53 -1.11 0.58
N ALA A 262 -1.29 -1.05 1.06
CA ALA A 262 -0.80 -1.99 2.07
C ALA A 262 -1.49 -1.80 3.41
N LEU A 263 -1.64 -0.55 3.89
CA LEU A 263 -2.33 -0.22 5.13
C LEU A 263 -3.81 -0.62 5.07
N GLU A 264 -4.49 -0.32 3.96
CA GLU A 264 -5.89 -0.71 3.76
C GLU A 264 -6.06 -2.23 3.78
N ARG A 265 -5.18 -2.97 3.09
CA ARG A 265 -5.16 -4.43 3.14
C ARG A 265 -4.97 -4.94 4.56
N ALA A 266 -3.97 -4.45 5.29
CA ALA A 266 -3.68 -4.93 6.65
C ALA A 266 -4.85 -4.65 7.60
N ARG A 267 -5.48 -3.49 7.48
CA ARG A 267 -6.67 -3.13 8.25
C ARG A 267 -7.85 -4.06 7.94
N LEU A 268 -8.17 -4.27 6.66
CA LEU A 268 -9.25 -5.14 6.23
C LEU A 268 -9.01 -6.60 6.65
N GLU A 269 -7.76 -7.08 6.57
CA GLU A 269 -7.37 -8.39 7.08
C GLU A 269 -7.53 -8.48 8.60
N GLY A 270 -7.19 -7.42 9.34
CA GLY A 270 -7.40 -7.32 10.78
C GLY A 270 -8.89 -7.42 11.15
N GLU A 271 -9.73 -6.60 10.51
CA GLU A 271 -11.18 -6.62 10.71
C GLU A 271 -11.79 -7.99 10.38
N ALA A 272 -11.33 -8.64 9.31
CA ALA A 272 -11.77 -9.99 8.95
C ALA A 272 -11.34 -11.05 9.99
N ARG A 273 -10.12 -10.95 10.53
CA ARG A 273 -9.62 -11.85 11.59
C ARG A 273 -10.45 -11.72 12.87
N ASP A 274 -10.81 -10.50 13.27
CA ASP A 274 -11.62 -10.27 14.47
C ASP A 274 -13.02 -10.86 14.32
N VAL A 275 -13.65 -10.66 13.16
CA VAL A 275 -14.97 -11.24 12.87
C VAL A 275 -14.91 -12.76 12.83
N ALA A 276 -13.85 -13.34 12.25
CA ALA A 276 -13.66 -14.79 12.22
C ALA A 276 -13.45 -15.37 13.63
N ALA A 277 -12.63 -14.71 14.46
CA ALA A 277 -12.39 -15.13 15.84
C ALA A 277 -13.67 -15.13 16.69
N LEU A 278 -14.52 -14.11 16.52
CA LEU A 278 -15.83 -14.06 17.18
C LEU A 278 -16.75 -15.19 16.72
N ARG A 279 -16.84 -15.44 15.41
CA ARG A 279 -17.66 -16.53 14.84
C ARG A 279 -17.21 -17.90 15.32
N GLU A 280 -15.90 -18.15 15.37
CA GLU A 280 -15.37 -19.44 15.83
C GLU A 280 -15.66 -19.67 17.31
N ARG A 281 -15.50 -18.63 18.14
CA ARG A 281 -15.87 -18.70 19.56
C ARG A 281 -17.35 -19.05 19.74
N ASP A 282 -18.23 -18.38 19.00
CA ASP A 282 -19.67 -18.61 19.12
C ASP A 282 -20.05 -20.00 18.60
N ARG A 283 -19.37 -20.50 17.55
CA ARG A 283 -19.52 -21.87 17.04
C ARG A 283 -19.09 -22.92 18.06
N LEU A 284 -17.92 -22.77 18.67
CA LEU A 284 -17.43 -23.67 19.71
C LEU A 284 -18.37 -23.70 20.91
N ARG A 285 -18.85 -22.54 21.34
CA ARG A 285 -19.83 -22.44 22.43
C ARG A 285 -21.12 -23.20 22.11
N ALA A 286 -21.67 -23.04 20.91
CA ALA A 286 -22.87 -23.75 20.49
C ALA A 286 -22.65 -25.27 20.42
N ALA A 287 -21.53 -25.72 19.85
CA ALA A 287 -21.20 -27.15 19.76
C ALA A 287 -21.03 -27.79 21.15
N LEU A 288 -20.39 -27.09 22.10
CA LEU A 288 -20.24 -27.55 23.48
C LEU A 288 -21.58 -27.66 24.20
N LEU A 289 -22.47 -26.67 24.04
CA LEU A 289 -23.81 -26.71 24.65
C LEU A 289 -24.65 -27.88 24.10
N MET A 290 -24.59 -28.10 22.78
CA MET A 290 -25.28 -29.22 22.13
C MET A 290 -24.75 -30.58 22.63
N SER A 291 -23.43 -30.75 22.71
CA SER A 291 -22.81 -31.98 23.23
C SER A 291 -23.17 -32.25 24.70
N ILE A 292 -23.19 -31.21 25.55
CA ILE A 292 -23.62 -31.35 26.95
C ILE A 292 -25.08 -31.78 27.02
N GLY A 293 -25.96 -31.18 26.20
CA GLY A 293 -27.37 -31.57 26.12
C GLY A 293 -27.57 -33.04 25.71
N GLU A 294 -26.90 -33.47 24.65
CA GLU A 294 -26.99 -34.84 24.12
C GLU A 294 -26.50 -35.90 25.11
N ASP A 295 -25.45 -35.62 25.89
CA ASP A 295 -24.86 -36.60 26.81
C ASP A 295 -25.47 -36.60 28.21
N VAL A 296 -25.92 -35.45 28.71
CA VAL A 296 -26.40 -35.30 30.10
C VAL A 296 -27.89 -35.61 30.22
N LYS A 297 -28.70 -35.18 29.24
CA LYS A 297 -30.17 -35.32 29.29
C LYS A 297 -30.63 -36.78 29.37
N PRO A 298 -30.06 -37.73 28.59
CA PRO A 298 -30.42 -39.15 28.73
C PRO A 298 -30.10 -39.72 30.12
N ARG A 299 -28.99 -39.28 30.75
CA ARG A 299 -28.56 -39.75 32.09
C ARG A 299 -29.46 -39.19 33.18
N LEU A 300 -29.84 -37.91 33.10
CA LEU A 300 -30.81 -37.30 34.03
C LEU A 300 -32.18 -37.98 33.94
N ASN A 301 -32.64 -38.29 32.73
CA ASN A 301 -33.89 -39.02 32.51
C ASN A 301 -33.87 -40.42 33.13
N ALA A 302 -32.74 -41.14 33.02
CA ALA A 302 -32.56 -42.45 33.65
C ALA A 302 -32.61 -42.37 35.20
N ILE A 303 -31.92 -41.39 35.80
CA ILE A 303 -31.95 -41.15 37.26
C ILE A 303 -33.36 -40.79 37.72
N ALA A 304 -34.05 -39.92 36.99
CA ALA A 304 -35.42 -39.53 37.30
C ALA A 304 -36.39 -40.73 37.20
N ALA A 305 -36.19 -41.63 36.23
CA ALA A 305 -36.97 -42.86 36.10
C ALA A 305 -36.73 -43.82 37.28
N ALA A 306 -35.47 -44.01 37.68
CA ALA A 306 -35.10 -44.84 38.83
C ALA A 306 -35.68 -44.30 40.15
N ALA A 307 -35.62 -42.98 40.37
CA ALA A 307 -36.22 -42.34 41.55
C ALA A 307 -37.75 -42.54 41.59
N ARG A 308 -38.44 -42.41 40.45
CA ARG A 308 -39.89 -42.70 40.35
C ARG A 308 -40.22 -44.16 40.60
N ALA A 309 -39.34 -45.10 40.22
CA ALA A 309 -39.51 -46.52 40.50
C ALA A 309 -39.31 -46.83 41.99
N LEU A 310 -38.28 -46.26 42.63
CA LEU A 310 -38.04 -46.39 44.07
C LEU A 310 -39.21 -45.88 44.91
N ARG A 311 -39.82 -44.76 44.49
CA ARG A 311 -41.01 -44.19 45.14
C ARG A 311 -42.23 -45.12 45.09
N ARG A 312 -42.30 -46.01 44.09
CA ARG A 312 -43.40 -46.97 43.89
C ARG A 312 -43.15 -48.32 44.56
N ALA A 313 -41.92 -48.64 44.95
CA ALA A 313 -41.59 -49.89 45.62
C ALA A 313 -42.10 -49.92 47.07
N GLU A 314 -42.63 -51.05 47.53
CA GLU A 314 -43.03 -51.25 48.92
C GLU A 314 -41.79 -51.37 49.82
N GLY A 315 -41.75 -50.58 50.90
CA GLY A 315 -40.61 -50.53 51.84
C GLY A 315 -39.49 -49.53 51.50
N GLY A 316 -39.59 -48.80 50.38
CA GLY A 316 -38.61 -47.78 50.00
C GLY A 316 -38.75 -46.45 50.74
N ASP A 317 -37.63 -45.75 50.95
CA ASP A 317 -37.62 -44.39 51.52
C ASP A 317 -38.22 -43.38 50.53
N LYS A 318 -39.53 -43.10 50.72
CA LYS A 318 -40.31 -42.19 49.88
C LYS A 318 -39.82 -40.75 49.95
N ALA A 319 -39.23 -40.32 51.08
CA ALA A 319 -38.71 -38.97 51.24
C ALA A 319 -37.44 -38.80 50.40
N LEU A 320 -36.51 -39.75 50.50
CA LEU A 320 -35.29 -39.76 49.68
C LEU A 320 -35.61 -39.79 48.17
N ALA A 321 -36.55 -40.64 47.76
CA ALA A 321 -36.96 -40.74 46.36
C ALA A 321 -37.62 -39.45 45.82
N ALA A 322 -38.35 -38.72 46.67
CA ALA A 322 -38.93 -37.43 46.31
C ALA A 322 -37.87 -36.34 46.16
N THR A 323 -36.88 -36.29 47.06
CA THR A 323 -35.75 -35.36 46.98
C THR A 323 -34.92 -35.59 45.71
N VAL A 324 -34.54 -36.84 45.42
CA VAL A 324 -33.77 -37.16 44.19
C VAL A 324 -34.55 -36.77 42.94
N ALA A 325 -35.87 -36.99 42.90
CA ALA A 325 -36.71 -36.61 41.77
C ALA A 325 -36.85 -35.09 41.60
N ALA A 326 -36.91 -34.33 42.71
CA ALA A 326 -36.96 -32.87 42.67
C ALA A 326 -35.64 -32.27 42.17
N GLU A 327 -34.51 -32.77 42.67
CA GLU A 327 -33.17 -32.34 42.24
C GLU A 327 -32.89 -32.67 40.76
N THR A 328 -33.30 -33.86 40.28
CA THR A 328 -33.16 -34.19 38.84
C THR A 328 -34.03 -33.29 37.96
N ALA A 329 -35.25 -32.96 38.38
CA ALA A 329 -36.12 -32.03 37.63
C ALA A 329 -35.59 -30.59 37.65
N GLN A 330 -34.88 -30.19 38.70
CA GLN A 330 -34.19 -28.89 38.74
C GLN A 330 -32.98 -28.88 37.80
N LEU A 331 -32.14 -29.91 37.81
CA LEU A 331 -31.00 -30.02 36.89
C LEU A 331 -31.42 -30.10 35.43
N ASP A 332 -32.50 -30.82 35.10
CA ASP A 332 -33.04 -30.90 33.74
C ASP A 332 -33.48 -29.51 33.23
N ARG A 333 -34.15 -28.71 34.07
CA ARG A 333 -34.49 -27.31 33.74
C ARG A 333 -33.28 -26.40 33.58
N TYR A 334 -32.22 -26.61 34.37
CA TYR A 334 -30.97 -25.87 34.20
C TYR A 334 -30.27 -26.23 32.90
N VAL A 335 -30.21 -27.52 32.55
CA VAL A 335 -29.64 -27.99 31.28
C VAL A 335 -30.46 -27.45 30.11
N ASP A 336 -31.80 -27.49 30.17
CA ASP A 336 -32.65 -26.91 29.13
C ASP A 336 -32.47 -25.39 29.02
N SER A 337 -32.36 -24.67 30.15
CA SER A 337 -32.06 -23.23 30.12
C SER A 337 -30.68 -22.93 29.50
N LEU A 338 -29.69 -23.81 29.71
CA LEU A 338 -28.36 -23.66 29.12
C LEU A 338 -28.32 -24.05 27.64
N VAL A 339 -29.11 -25.04 27.23
CA VAL A 339 -29.23 -25.52 25.84
C VAL A 339 -30.10 -24.57 25.01
N ASP A 340 -31.18 -24.01 25.56
CA ASP A 340 -32.01 -22.98 24.90
C ASP A 340 -31.28 -21.64 24.72
N LEU A 341 -30.19 -21.42 25.47
CA LEU A 341 -29.24 -20.34 25.20
C LEU A 341 -28.30 -20.63 24.01
N SER A 342 -28.45 -21.77 23.32
CA SER A 342 -27.75 -22.07 22.07
C SER A 342 -28.35 -21.25 20.92
N PRO A 343 -27.56 -20.47 20.17
CA PRO A 343 -28.06 -19.62 19.08
C PRO A 343 -28.52 -20.39 17.82
N GLY A 344 -28.65 -21.72 17.89
CA GLY A 344 -28.86 -22.59 16.73
C GLY A 344 -30.31 -22.96 16.41
N ALA A 345 -31.26 -22.74 17.33
CA ALA A 345 -32.68 -22.82 17.00
C ALA A 345 -33.07 -21.46 16.39
N ALA A 346 -33.42 -21.48 15.10
CA ALA A 346 -33.81 -20.32 14.28
C ALA A 346 -34.34 -19.15 15.11
N GLN A 347 -33.46 -18.19 15.43
CA GLN A 347 -33.89 -16.93 16.03
C GLN A 347 -34.71 -16.22 14.95
N GLU A 348 -36.03 -16.28 15.09
CA GLU A 348 -36.91 -15.43 14.30
C GLU A 348 -36.40 -13.99 14.43
N PRO A 349 -36.29 -13.24 13.32
CA PRO A 349 -35.85 -11.86 13.36
C PRO A 349 -36.66 -11.11 14.42
N LEU A 350 -35.99 -10.35 15.28
CA LEU A 350 -36.68 -9.51 16.25
C LEU A 350 -37.47 -8.44 15.48
N VAL A 351 -38.80 -8.57 15.47
CA VAL A 351 -39.71 -7.63 14.81
C VAL A 351 -40.23 -6.62 15.83
N ILE A 352 -40.01 -5.33 15.57
CA ILE A 352 -40.51 -4.21 16.38
C ILE A 352 -41.18 -3.23 15.41
N GLY A 353 -42.51 -3.23 15.36
CA GLY A 353 -43.25 -2.45 14.38
C GLY A 353 -42.86 -2.87 12.95
N SER A 354 -42.33 -1.94 12.16
CA SER A 354 -41.84 -2.21 10.80
C SER A 354 -40.35 -2.53 10.70
N LEU A 355 -39.64 -2.57 11.84
CA LEU A 355 -38.24 -2.94 11.92
C LEU A 355 -38.09 -4.44 12.16
N ALA A 356 -37.32 -5.14 11.34
CA ALA A 356 -36.92 -6.53 11.55
C ALA A 356 -35.40 -6.63 11.70
N ILE A 357 -34.93 -7.12 12.83
CA ILE A 357 -33.51 -7.27 13.16
C ILE A 357 -33.15 -8.76 13.18
N ASP A 358 -32.37 -9.20 12.20
CA ASP A 358 -31.82 -10.54 12.14
C ASP A 358 -30.39 -10.53 12.71
N LEU A 359 -30.25 -10.98 13.95
CA LEU A 359 -28.95 -11.05 14.63
C LEU A 359 -28.04 -12.14 14.05
N HIS A 360 -28.61 -13.19 13.47
CA HIS A 360 -27.86 -14.31 12.92
C HIS A 360 -27.26 -13.97 11.54
N HIS A 361 -28.03 -13.34 10.66
CA HIS A 361 -27.56 -12.89 9.34
C HIS A 361 -26.99 -11.47 9.35
N ARG A 362 -26.99 -10.81 10.51
CA ARG A 362 -26.56 -9.42 10.69
C ARG A 362 -27.23 -8.48 9.70
N SER A 363 -28.53 -8.68 9.47
CA SER A 363 -29.33 -7.86 8.57
C SER A 363 -30.38 -7.09 9.35
N VAL A 364 -30.64 -5.87 8.92
CA VAL A 364 -31.67 -5.01 9.50
C VAL A 364 -32.55 -4.56 8.35
N ARG A 365 -33.86 -4.79 8.48
CA ARG A 365 -34.85 -4.37 7.49
C ARG A 365 -35.85 -3.41 8.12
N ARG A 366 -36.22 -2.37 7.39
CA ARG A 366 -37.30 -1.44 7.75
C ARG A 366 -38.28 -1.39 6.60
N ASP A 367 -39.57 -1.56 6.91
CA ASP A 367 -40.64 -1.56 5.89
C ASP A 367 -40.37 -2.58 4.74
N GLY A 368 -39.63 -3.65 5.05
CA GLY A 368 -39.20 -4.69 4.10
C GLY A 368 -37.87 -4.42 3.37
N GLU A 369 -37.34 -3.20 3.41
CA GLU A 369 -36.09 -2.81 2.75
C GLU A 369 -34.87 -2.96 3.66
N THR A 370 -33.72 -3.37 3.10
CA THR A 370 -32.49 -3.56 3.88
C THR A 370 -31.84 -2.22 4.23
N VAL A 371 -31.56 -1.99 5.51
CA VAL A 371 -30.91 -0.79 6.02
C VAL A 371 -29.43 -1.07 6.27
N HIS A 372 -28.55 -0.34 5.58
CA HIS A 372 -27.10 -0.45 5.77
C HIS A 372 -26.62 0.32 7.01
N LEU A 373 -26.05 -0.41 7.96
CA LEU A 373 -25.46 0.12 9.18
C LEU A 373 -23.94 -0.03 9.16
N THR A 374 -23.23 0.94 9.73
CA THR A 374 -21.78 0.80 9.98
C THR A 374 -21.52 -0.27 11.05
N PRO A 375 -20.29 -0.82 11.16
CA PRO A 375 -19.98 -1.84 12.15
C PRO A 375 -20.33 -1.43 13.60
N LYS A 376 -20.07 -0.17 13.97
CA LYS A 376 -20.37 0.36 15.31
C LYS A 376 -21.86 0.61 15.51
N GLU A 377 -22.57 1.12 14.50
CA GLU A 377 -24.04 1.26 14.55
C GLU A 377 -24.72 -0.09 14.75
N TYR A 378 -24.36 -1.08 13.93
CA TYR A 378 -24.91 -2.43 14.05
C TYR A 378 -24.58 -3.04 15.42
N ALA A 379 -23.35 -2.87 15.92
CA ALA A 379 -22.97 -3.40 17.23
C ALA A 379 -23.80 -2.81 18.39
N VAL A 380 -24.07 -1.49 18.37
CA VAL A 380 -24.96 -0.85 19.35
C VAL A 380 -26.37 -1.40 19.24
N LEU A 381 -26.93 -1.45 18.02
CA LEU A 381 -28.28 -1.98 17.81
C LEU A 381 -28.40 -3.44 18.23
N ALA A 382 -27.42 -4.27 17.88
CA ALA A 382 -27.40 -5.69 18.22
C ALA A 382 -27.34 -5.90 19.73
N GLU A 383 -26.55 -5.09 20.45
CA GLU A 383 -26.50 -5.17 21.91
C GLU A 383 -27.82 -4.75 22.56
N LEU A 384 -28.46 -3.70 22.05
CA LEU A 384 -29.79 -3.29 22.49
C LEU A 384 -30.86 -4.35 22.16
N ALA A 385 -30.77 -4.99 20.99
CA ALA A 385 -31.71 -6.03 20.55
C ALA A 385 -31.62 -7.32 21.37
N LYS A 386 -30.40 -7.75 21.75
CA LYS A 386 -30.21 -8.89 22.69
C LYS A 386 -30.87 -8.65 24.06
N HIS A 387 -31.05 -7.40 24.43
CA HIS A 387 -31.64 -6.97 25.70
C HIS A 387 -32.90 -6.13 25.49
N ALA A 388 -33.67 -6.42 24.43
CA ALA A 388 -34.88 -5.68 24.09
C ALA A 388 -35.82 -5.52 25.30
N GLY A 389 -36.37 -4.32 25.46
CA GLY A 389 -37.21 -3.94 26.59
C GLY A 389 -36.43 -3.56 27.87
N ARG A 390 -35.13 -3.84 27.97
CA ARG A 390 -34.30 -3.46 29.12
C ARG A 390 -33.49 -2.19 28.85
N VAL A 391 -33.23 -1.43 29.91
CA VAL A 391 -32.36 -0.26 29.87
C VAL A 391 -30.91 -0.72 29.99
N LEU A 392 -30.08 -0.42 29.00
CA LEU A 392 -28.65 -0.65 29.04
C LEU A 392 -27.93 0.66 29.38
N THR A 393 -27.00 0.59 30.32
CA THR A 393 -26.26 1.78 30.77
C THR A 393 -25.28 2.25 29.70
N HIS A 394 -24.94 3.55 29.71
CA HIS A 394 -23.92 4.11 28.82
C HIS A 394 -22.59 3.35 28.93
N ALA A 395 -22.15 3.05 30.16
CA ALA A 395 -20.91 2.33 30.42
C ALA A 395 -20.95 0.89 29.87
N HIS A 396 -22.09 0.19 29.96
CA HIS A 396 -22.25 -1.16 29.39
C HIS A 396 -22.14 -1.12 27.86
N LEU A 397 -22.89 -0.23 27.21
CA LEU A 397 -22.88 -0.10 25.75
C LEU A 397 -21.50 0.29 25.22
N LEU A 398 -20.82 1.24 25.88
CA LEU A 398 -19.47 1.65 25.52
C LEU A 398 -18.47 0.51 25.68
N ARG A 399 -18.53 -0.21 26.80
CA ARG A 399 -17.64 -1.33 27.07
C ARG A 399 -17.85 -2.49 26.09
N SER A 400 -19.10 -2.82 25.77
CA SER A 400 -19.44 -3.90 24.84
C SER A 400 -19.03 -3.59 23.40
N VAL A 401 -19.13 -2.32 22.96
CA VAL A 401 -18.96 -1.96 21.54
C VAL A 401 -17.59 -1.35 21.23
N TRP A 402 -16.97 -0.62 22.16
CA TRP A 402 -15.67 0.05 21.99
C TRP A 402 -14.58 -0.46 22.94
N GLY A 403 -14.94 -1.22 23.98
CA GLY A 403 -14.00 -1.79 24.94
C GLY A 403 -13.84 -0.97 26.24
N PRO A 404 -13.16 -1.52 27.26
CA PRO A 404 -13.11 -0.92 28.61
C PRO A 404 -12.45 0.45 28.67
N ALA A 405 -11.45 0.71 27.81
CA ALA A 405 -10.73 1.99 27.78
C ALA A 405 -11.60 3.17 27.33
N GLN A 406 -12.74 2.91 26.69
CA GLN A 406 -13.62 3.94 26.10
C GLN A 406 -14.92 4.14 26.88
N GLN A 407 -15.04 3.54 28.07
CA GLN A 407 -16.28 3.55 28.87
C GLN A 407 -16.76 4.94 29.31
N ASP A 408 -15.85 5.92 29.37
CA ASP A 408 -16.15 7.29 29.82
C ASP A 408 -16.44 8.24 28.64
N HIS A 409 -16.28 7.79 27.39
CA HIS A 409 -16.49 8.59 26.17
C HIS A 409 -17.93 8.48 25.66
N ILE A 410 -18.87 9.05 26.42
CA ILE A 410 -20.31 9.02 26.13
C ILE A 410 -20.66 9.61 24.75
N ASP A 411 -19.86 10.53 24.23
CA ASP A 411 -20.10 11.18 22.95
C ASP A 411 -20.08 10.20 21.77
N TYR A 412 -19.23 9.16 21.80
CA TYR A 412 -19.22 8.12 20.76
C TYR A 412 -20.55 7.37 20.69
N LEU A 413 -21.10 7.02 21.85
CA LEU A 413 -22.39 6.35 21.93
C LEU A 413 -23.52 7.26 21.45
N ARG A 414 -23.49 8.56 21.79
CA ARG A 414 -24.48 9.54 21.32
C ARG A 414 -24.47 9.70 19.80
N VAL A 415 -23.29 9.75 19.19
CA VAL A 415 -23.14 9.83 17.72
C VAL A 415 -23.72 8.57 17.06
N ALA A 416 -23.38 7.39 17.58
CA ALA A 416 -23.91 6.13 17.06
C ALA A 416 -25.44 6.04 17.18
N VAL A 417 -26.01 6.41 18.34
CA VAL A 417 -27.47 6.41 18.54
C VAL A 417 -28.16 7.44 17.66
N ARG A 418 -27.56 8.62 17.45
CA ARG A 418 -28.09 9.64 16.53
C ARG A 418 -28.16 9.12 15.10
N SER A 419 -27.09 8.48 14.60
CA SER A 419 -27.06 7.87 13.27
C SER A 419 -28.08 6.73 13.14
N LEU A 420 -28.18 5.86 14.15
CA LEU A 420 -29.17 4.79 14.19
C LEU A 420 -30.60 5.35 14.09
N ARG A 421 -30.93 6.40 14.85
CA ARG A 421 -32.27 7.02 14.77
C ARG A 421 -32.56 7.59 13.39
N GLN A 422 -31.58 8.24 12.76
CA GLN A 422 -31.74 8.76 11.40
C GLN A 422 -32.07 7.68 10.37
N LYS A 423 -31.53 6.47 10.55
CA LYS A 423 -31.73 5.35 9.62
C LYS A 423 -32.97 4.51 9.93
N LEU A 424 -33.26 4.30 11.22
CA LEU A 424 -34.26 3.31 11.67
C LEU A 424 -35.59 3.94 12.06
N GLU A 425 -35.60 5.16 12.58
CA GLU A 425 -36.84 5.82 13.04
C GLU A 425 -37.55 6.51 11.87
N HIS A 426 -38.88 6.60 11.95
CA HIS A 426 -39.67 7.43 11.02
C HIS A 426 -39.44 8.92 11.27
N ASP A 427 -39.40 9.34 12.53
CA ASP A 427 -39.07 10.71 12.94
C ASP A 427 -37.93 10.67 13.99
N PRO A 428 -36.68 11.00 13.59
CA PRO A 428 -35.55 10.99 14.52
C PRO A 428 -35.66 11.99 15.68
N ALA A 429 -36.49 13.04 15.55
CA ALA A 429 -36.72 14.02 16.62
C ALA A 429 -37.73 13.51 17.67
N ARG A 430 -38.53 12.50 17.32
CA ARG A 430 -39.49 11.81 18.19
C ARG A 430 -39.28 10.29 18.14
N PRO A 431 -38.17 9.79 18.71
CA PRO A 431 -37.78 8.39 18.60
C PRO A 431 -38.79 7.49 19.31
N ALA A 432 -39.22 6.41 18.64
CA ALA A 432 -40.14 5.42 19.17
C ALA A 432 -39.47 4.06 19.42
N LEU A 433 -38.37 3.76 18.73
CA LEU A 433 -37.66 2.48 18.84
C LEU A 433 -36.55 2.55 19.89
N ILE A 434 -35.66 3.55 19.79
CA ILE A 434 -34.52 3.72 20.70
C ILE A 434 -34.81 4.85 21.68
N ILE A 435 -35.24 4.50 22.90
CA ILE A 435 -35.63 5.44 23.95
C ILE A 435 -34.41 5.83 24.80
N ASN A 436 -34.31 7.12 25.11
CA ASN A 436 -33.32 7.64 26.04
C ASN A 436 -33.88 7.60 27.47
N GLU A 437 -33.16 6.95 28.37
CA GLU A 437 -33.45 6.95 29.81
C GLU A 437 -32.49 7.94 30.49
N PRO A 438 -32.98 9.10 30.96
CA PRO A 438 -32.14 10.17 31.47
C PRO A 438 -31.15 9.69 32.52
N ALA A 439 -29.87 10.05 32.35
CA ALA A 439 -28.75 9.68 33.21
C ALA A 439 -28.46 8.17 33.36
N VAL A 440 -29.22 7.29 32.68
CA VAL A 440 -29.02 5.84 32.76
C VAL A 440 -28.42 5.32 31.46
N GLY A 441 -29.10 5.51 30.33
CA GLY A 441 -28.65 4.96 29.05
C GLY A 441 -29.75 4.84 28.01
N TYR A 442 -29.72 3.76 27.24
CA TYR A 442 -30.63 3.54 26.11
C TYR A 442 -31.38 2.23 26.26
N ARG A 443 -32.59 2.22 25.71
CA ARG A 443 -33.44 1.03 25.63
C ARG A 443 -34.00 0.92 24.23
N LEU A 444 -33.96 -0.29 23.67
CA LEU A 444 -34.78 -0.64 22.52
C LEU A 444 -36.13 -1.12 23.02
N VAL A 445 -37.23 -0.57 22.49
CA VAL A 445 -38.59 -1.00 22.85
C VAL A 445 -38.77 -2.48 22.46
N ALA A 446 -39.39 -3.27 23.34
CA ALA A 446 -39.79 -4.63 23.03
C ALA A 446 -41.12 -4.59 22.27
N GLY A 447 -41.23 -5.37 21.18
CA GLY A 447 -42.42 -5.50 20.35
C GLY A 447 -43.61 -6.10 21.08
#